data_AF-A0A1E3YQQ3-F1
#
_entry.id   AF-A0A1E3YQQ3-F1
#
_cell.length_a   1.000
_cell.length_b   1.000
_cell.length_c   1.000
_cell.angle_alpha   90.00
_cell.angle_beta   90.00
_cell.angle_gamma   90.00
#
_symmetry.space_group_name_H-M   'P 1'
#
loop_
_entity.id
_entity.type
_entity.pdbx_description
1 polymer ?
#
loop_
_entity_poly.entity_id
_entity_poly.type
_entity_poly.pdbx_seq_one_letter_code
_entity_poly.pdbx_strand_id
1 'polypeptide(L)'
;MGSAILLPHTMDAMSRNMQWDGWFHAATLVLTIIGVLMLWSEARRGEAPGRMSVLIGQMILGWGVFNLAEGVINHHLLELHHVRDLPVHVPLYDWVFLAVGGVLLIVVGLAMASGARSVSAHPRIG
;
A
#
# COMPACT_ATOMS: atom_id res chain seq x y z
N MET A 1 -4.04 12.76 -8.90
CA MET A 1 -3.17 12.13 -9.93
C MET A 1 -3.09 12.90 -11.27
N GLY A 2 -3.96 13.88 -11.55
CA GLY A 2 -3.82 14.73 -12.75
C GLY A 2 -3.12 16.08 -12.51
N SER A 3 -2.92 16.49 -11.25
CA SER A 3 -2.47 17.84 -10.89
C SER A 3 -1.07 18.22 -11.37
N ALA A 4 -0.19 17.24 -11.57
CA ALA A 4 1.15 17.45 -12.13
C ALA A 4 1.12 17.79 -13.63
N ILE A 5 0.06 17.37 -14.34
CA ILE A 5 -0.09 17.58 -15.80
C ILE A 5 -1.11 18.69 -16.09
N LEU A 6 -2.26 18.63 -15.42
CA LEU A 6 -3.33 19.62 -15.48
C LEU A 6 -3.20 20.59 -14.32
N LEU A 7 -2.48 21.68 -14.55
CA LEU A 7 -2.31 22.75 -13.58
C LEU A 7 -3.69 23.33 -13.18
N PRO A 8 -3.98 23.48 -11.87
CA PRO A 8 -5.30 23.87 -11.37
C PRO A 8 -5.55 25.38 -11.45
N HIS A 9 -5.34 25.99 -12.62
CA HIS A 9 -5.58 27.43 -12.82
C HIS A 9 -6.98 27.76 -13.37
N THR A 10 -7.75 26.74 -13.77
CA THR A 10 -9.14 26.88 -14.24
C THR A 10 -10.07 25.96 -13.46
N MET A 11 -11.36 26.32 -13.40
CA MET A 11 -12.39 25.51 -12.75
C MET A 11 -12.50 24.11 -13.36
N ASP A 12 -12.41 24.03 -14.70
CA ASP A 12 -12.48 22.76 -15.41
C ASP A 12 -11.29 21.84 -15.08
N ALA A 13 -10.08 22.40 -14.98
CA ALA A 13 -8.89 21.63 -14.61
C ALA A 13 -8.98 21.11 -13.16
N MET A 14 -9.42 21.96 -12.22
CA MET A 14 -9.66 21.56 -10.84
C MET A 14 -10.73 20.46 -10.73
N SER A 15 -11.84 20.59 -11.45
CA SER A 15 -12.92 19.61 -11.46
C SER A 15 -12.44 18.23 -11.92
N ARG A 16 -11.66 18.16 -13.01
CA ARG A 16 -11.09 16.90 -13.50
C ARG A 16 -10.09 16.28 -12.52
N ASN A 17 -9.23 17.08 -11.91
CA ASN A 17 -8.29 16.58 -10.89
C ASN A 17 -9.03 15.96 -9.71
N MET A 18 -10.05 16.67 -9.20
CA MET A 18 -10.89 16.18 -8.09
C MET A 18 -11.63 14.89 -8.46
N GLN A 19 -12.07 14.74 -9.71
CA GLN A 19 -12.73 13.53 -10.20
C GLN A 19 -11.79 12.32 -10.17
N TRP A 20 -10.57 12.46 -10.68
CA TRP A 20 -9.57 11.39 -10.64
C TRP A 20 -9.16 11.04 -9.21
N ASP A 21 -9.01 12.04 -8.35
CA ASP A 21 -8.72 11.81 -6.94
C ASP A 21 -9.89 11.06 -6.28
N GLY A 22 -11.13 11.41 -6.58
CA GLY A 22 -12.32 10.71 -6.08
C GLY A 22 -12.35 9.23 -6.48
N TRP A 23 -12.03 8.89 -7.73
CA TRP A 23 -11.95 7.49 -8.18
C TRP A 23 -10.85 6.71 -7.45
N PHE A 24 -9.68 7.33 -7.27
CA PHE A 24 -8.59 6.72 -6.52
C PHE A 24 -8.98 6.47 -5.06
N HIS A 25 -9.65 7.43 -4.40
CA HIS A 25 -10.15 7.27 -3.03
C HIS A 25 -11.25 6.21 -2.92
N ALA A 26 -12.15 6.13 -3.90
CA ALA A 26 -13.16 5.08 -3.92
C ALA A 26 -12.53 3.68 -4.01
N ALA A 27 -11.53 3.51 -4.88
CA ALA A 27 -10.81 2.25 -5.02
C ALA A 27 -10.08 1.86 -3.71
N THR A 28 -9.35 2.79 -3.08
CA THR A 28 -8.65 2.52 -1.82
C THR A 28 -9.61 2.28 -0.66
N LEU A 29 -10.76 2.95 -0.62
CA LEU A 29 -11.82 2.69 0.35
C LEU A 29 -12.39 1.27 0.21
N VAL A 30 -12.66 0.81 -1.01
CA VAL A 30 -13.12 -0.56 -1.26
C VAL A 30 -12.10 -1.58 -0.77
N LEU A 31 -10.81 -1.40 -1.08
CA LEU A 31 -9.74 -2.27 -0.59
C LEU A 31 -9.64 -2.27 0.94
N THR A 32 -9.80 -1.11 1.56
CA THR A 32 -9.82 -0.97 3.03
C THR A 32 -10.98 -1.75 3.65
N ILE A 33 -12.18 -1.61 3.08
CA ILE A 33 -13.37 -2.35 3.54
C ILE A 33 -13.14 -3.86 3.41
N ILE A 34 -12.59 -4.32 2.28
CA ILE A 34 -12.25 -5.75 2.09
C ILE A 34 -11.29 -6.23 3.18
N GLY A 35 -10.21 -5.48 3.45
CA GLY A 35 -9.25 -5.82 4.51
C GLY A 35 -9.90 -5.89 5.90
N VAL A 36 -10.77 -4.95 6.24
CA VAL A 36 -11.52 -4.95 7.51
C VAL A 36 -12.47 -6.15 7.59
N LEU A 37 -13.19 -6.46 6.52
CA LEU A 37 -14.09 -7.62 6.47
C LEU A 37 -13.35 -8.95 6.59
N MET A 38 -12.16 -9.06 5.98
CA MET A 38 -11.28 -10.23 6.13
C MET A 38 -10.82 -10.37 7.59
N LEU A 39 -10.30 -9.30 8.19
CA LEU A 39 -9.88 -9.31 9.59
C LEU A 39 -11.04 -9.64 10.55
N TRP A 40 -12.23 -9.09 10.29
CA TRP A 40 -13.44 -9.38 11.04
C TRP A 40 -13.89 -10.84 10.90
N SER A 41 -13.78 -11.41 9.71
CA SER A 41 -14.09 -12.83 9.45
C SER A 41 -13.16 -13.76 10.24
N GLU A 42 -11.84 -13.49 10.22
CA GLU A 42 -10.87 -14.27 11.01
C GLU A 42 -11.11 -14.13 12.51
N ALA A 43 -11.42 -12.92 12.99
CA ALA A 43 -11.76 -12.70 14.40
C ALA A 43 -13.00 -13.50 14.85
N ARG A 44 -14.03 -13.61 14.00
CA ARG A 44 -15.22 -14.43 14.31
C ARG A 44 -14.93 -15.93 14.32
N ARG A 45 -13.92 -16.39 13.57
CA ARG A 45 -13.49 -17.80 13.53
C ARG A 45 -12.54 -18.15 14.68
N GLY A 46 -12.11 -17.16 15.47
CA GLY A 46 -11.06 -17.35 16.48
C GLY A 46 -9.67 -17.50 15.87
N GLU A 47 -9.50 -17.11 14.60
CA GLU A 47 -8.27 -17.22 13.81
C GLU A 47 -7.52 -15.89 13.72
N ALA A 48 -7.96 -14.85 14.45
CA ALA A 48 -7.29 -13.55 14.45
C ALA A 48 -5.80 -13.68 14.79
N PRO A 49 -4.95 -12.80 14.26
CA PRO A 49 -3.51 -12.83 14.54
C PRO A 49 -3.24 -12.84 16.05
N GLY A 50 -2.64 -13.92 16.55
CA GLY A 50 -2.33 -14.07 17.98
C GLY A 50 -1.29 -13.08 18.51
N ARG A 51 -0.68 -12.27 17.64
CA ARG A 51 0.31 -11.23 17.98
C ARG A 51 0.11 -9.99 17.11
N MET A 52 0.16 -8.80 17.73
CA MET A 52 0.10 -7.51 17.04
C MET A 52 1.17 -7.36 15.94
N SER A 53 2.35 -7.97 16.13
CA SER A 53 3.44 -7.94 15.14
C SER A 53 3.06 -8.56 13.80
N VAL A 54 2.17 -9.58 13.79
CA VAL A 54 1.70 -10.23 12.57
C VAL A 54 0.78 -9.28 11.80
N LEU A 55 -0.16 -8.63 12.51
CA LEU A 55 -1.04 -7.61 11.93
C LEU A 55 -0.24 -6.43 11.36
N ILE A 56 0.72 -5.91 12.12
CA ILE A 56 1.63 -4.85 11.64
C ILE A 56 2.40 -5.31 10.41
N GLY A 57 2.88 -6.55 10.38
CA GLY A 57 3.54 -7.15 9.21
C GLY A 57 2.64 -7.16 7.97
N GLN A 58 1.37 -7.55 8.12
CA GLN A 58 0.38 -7.52 7.03
C GLN A 58 0.09 -6.10 6.54
N MET A 59 0.03 -5.11 7.44
CA MET A 59 -0.16 -3.70 7.08
C MET A 59 1.05 -3.14 6.31
N ILE A 60 2.27 -3.45 6.76
CA ILE A 60 3.52 -3.06 6.08
C ILE A 60 3.62 -3.73 4.70
N LEU A 61 3.23 -5.01 4.60
CA LEU A 61 3.15 -5.72 3.33
C LEU A 61 2.18 -5.01 2.36
N GLY A 62 0.97 -4.69 2.82
CA GLY A 62 -0.02 -3.96 2.03
C GLY A 62 0.50 -2.60 1.56
N TRP A 63 1.20 -1.86 2.43
CA TRP A 63 1.84 -0.60 2.07
C TRP A 63 2.92 -0.79 0.99
N GLY A 64 3.77 -1.81 1.13
CA GLY A 64 4.77 -2.14 0.11
C GLY A 64 4.17 -2.48 -1.24
N VAL A 65 3.13 -3.32 -1.27
CA VAL A 65 2.41 -3.67 -2.50
C VAL A 65 1.78 -2.42 -3.14
N PHE A 66 1.18 -1.55 -2.32
CA PHE A 66 0.60 -0.30 -2.82
C PHE A 66 1.65 0.61 -3.47
N ASN A 67 2.79 0.87 -2.79
CA ASN A 67 3.86 1.70 -3.34
C ASN A 67 4.46 1.09 -4.62
N LEU A 68 4.57 -0.24 -4.69
CA LEU A 68 5.07 -0.91 -5.89
C LEU A 68 4.12 -0.70 -7.07
N ALA A 69 2.81 -0.90 -6.86
CA ALA A 69 1.80 -0.69 -7.89
C ALA A 69 1.74 0.78 -8.34
N GLU A 70 1.73 1.70 -7.38
CA GLU A 70 1.71 3.15 -7.61
C GLU A 70 2.96 3.60 -8.38
N GLY A 71 4.16 3.24 -7.93
CA GLY A 71 5.41 3.63 -8.59
C GLY A 71 5.58 3.02 -9.98
N VAL A 72 5.12 1.78 -10.21
CA VAL A 72 5.15 1.16 -11.55
C VAL A 72 4.15 1.87 -12.48
N ILE A 73 2.92 2.06 -12.03
CA ILE A 73 1.87 2.64 -12.87
C ILE A 73 2.15 4.12 -13.13
N ASN A 74 2.40 4.92 -12.09
CA ASN A 74 2.47 6.37 -12.22
C ASN A 74 3.85 6.89 -12.64
N HIS A 75 4.94 6.31 -12.13
CA HIS A 75 6.28 6.84 -12.44
C HIS A 75 6.87 6.23 -13.72
N HIS A 76 6.53 4.97 -14.03
CA HIS A 76 7.17 4.24 -15.14
C HIS A 76 6.25 3.99 -16.34
N LEU A 77 4.98 3.63 -16.12
CA LEU A 77 4.07 3.34 -17.25
C LEU A 77 3.38 4.60 -17.77
N LEU A 78 2.87 5.43 -16.87
CA LEU A 78 2.09 6.61 -17.23
C LEU A 78 2.89 7.91 -17.15
N GLU A 79 4.09 7.89 -16.54
CA GLU A 79 4.99 9.05 -16.37
C GLU A 79 4.25 10.30 -15.84
N LEU A 80 3.27 10.10 -14.95
CA LEU A 80 2.38 11.16 -14.47
C LEU A 80 2.98 11.99 -13.34
N HIS A 81 3.90 11.39 -12.60
CA HIS A 81 4.54 11.98 -11.43
C HIS A 81 5.84 11.24 -11.19
N HIS A 82 6.96 11.95 -11.08
CA HIS A 82 8.18 11.37 -10.56
C HIS A 82 8.39 11.86 -9.13
N VAL A 83 9.11 11.07 -8.33
CA VAL A 83 9.44 11.44 -6.94
C VAL A 83 10.17 12.77 -6.88
N ARG A 84 10.92 13.10 -7.94
CA ARG A 84 11.56 14.40 -8.13
C ARG A 84 11.38 14.89 -9.56
N ASP A 85 10.38 15.74 -9.76
CA ASP A 85 10.04 16.31 -11.08
C ASP A 85 10.65 17.69 -11.35
N LEU A 86 10.88 18.52 -10.33
CA LEU A 86 11.39 19.88 -10.51
C LEU A 86 12.72 20.10 -9.77
N PRO A 87 13.67 20.87 -10.35
CA PRO A 87 13.69 21.46 -11.70
C PRO A 87 14.20 20.51 -12.81
N VAL A 88 14.71 19.33 -12.46
CA VAL A 88 15.20 18.31 -13.39
C VAL A 88 14.74 16.96 -12.88
N HIS A 89 14.16 16.16 -13.77
CA HIS A 89 13.80 14.77 -13.49
C HIS A 89 15.06 13.95 -13.17
N VAL A 90 15.06 13.25 -12.04
CA VAL A 90 16.16 12.38 -11.61
C VAL A 90 15.64 10.95 -11.43
N PRO A 91 15.81 10.06 -12.43
CA PRO A 91 15.21 8.72 -12.43
C PRO A 91 15.56 7.86 -11.21
N LEU A 92 16.73 8.12 -10.60
CA LEU A 92 17.19 7.40 -9.41
C LEU A 92 16.19 7.44 -8.26
N TYR A 93 15.45 8.54 -8.10
CA TYR A 93 14.48 8.65 -7.01
C TYR A 93 13.29 7.71 -7.19
N ASP A 94 12.83 7.48 -8.40
CA ASP A 94 11.73 6.54 -8.68
C ASP A 94 12.16 5.09 -8.42
N TRP A 95 13.40 4.75 -8.80
CA TRP A 95 13.99 3.45 -8.50
C TRP A 95 14.20 3.23 -7.01
N VAL A 96 14.69 4.23 -6.28
CA VAL A 96 14.84 4.16 -4.81
C VAL A 96 13.47 4.02 -4.15
N PHE A 97 12.45 4.73 -4.64
CA PHE A 97 11.09 4.58 -4.15
C PHE A 97 10.54 3.16 -4.37
N LEU A 98 10.70 2.59 -5.57
CA LEU A 98 10.31 1.20 -5.83
C LEU A 98 11.08 0.19 -4.96
N ALA A 99 12.39 0.38 -4.81
CA ALA A 99 13.23 -0.54 -4.04
C ALA A 99 12.93 -0.48 -2.54
N VAL A 100 12.84 0.72 -1.96
CA VAL A 100 12.66 0.92 -0.52
C VAL A 100 11.18 0.88 -0.14
N GLY A 101 10.36 1.70 -0.80
CA GLY A 101 8.93 1.80 -0.53
C GLY A 101 8.15 0.58 -1.00
N GLY A 102 8.56 -0.07 -2.10
CA GLY A 102 7.93 -1.27 -2.62
C GLY A 102 8.56 -2.55 -2.07
N VAL A 103 9.73 -2.92 -2.61
CA VAL A 103 10.35 -4.24 -2.39
C VAL A 103 10.74 -4.47 -0.93
N LEU A 104 11.44 -3.51 -0.29
CA LEU A 104 11.89 -3.67 1.09
C LEU A 104 10.71 -3.78 2.06
N LEU A 105 9.66 -2.94 1.92
CA LEU A 105 8.47 -3.05 2.76
C LEU A 105 7.75 -4.39 2.57
N ILE A 106 7.65 -4.91 1.35
CA ILE A 106 7.08 -6.25 1.09
C ILE A 106 7.88 -7.32 1.85
N VAL A 107 9.21 -7.31 1.73
CA VAL A 107 10.08 -8.30 2.40
C VAL A 107 9.95 -8.23 3.92
N VAL A 108 9.99 -7.02 4.50
CA VAL A 108 9.84 -6.81 5.94
C VAL A 108 8.45 -7.26 6.42
N GLY A 109 7.40 -6.88 5.69
CA GLY A 109 6.03 -7.26 6.01
C GLY A 109 5.82 -8.78 6.01
N LEU A 110 6.34 -9.47 4.98
CA LEU A 110 6.31 -10.94 4.90
C LEU A 110 7.06 -11.60 6.05
N ALA A 111 8.26 -11.11 6.37
CA ALA A 111 9.05 -11.63 7.49
C ALA A 111 8.29 -11.53 8.82
N MET A 112 7.67 -10.37 9.09
CA MET A 112 6.87 -10.15 10.31
C MET A 112 5.59 -10.98 10.35
N ALA A 113 4.90 -11.13 9.21
CA ALA A 113 3.67 -11.91 9.11
C ALA A 113 3.92 -13.43 9.25
N SER A 114 5.11 -13.90 8.92
CA SER A 114 5.47 -15.33 8.96
C SER A 114 5.73 -15.90 10.37
N GLY A 115 5.88 -15.04 11.39
CA GLY A 115 6.18 -15.42 12.78
C GLY A 115 5.02 -16.07 13.56
N ALA A 116 3.84 -16.25 12.95
CA ALA A 116 2.67 -16.83 13.60
C ALA A 116 2.76 -18.37 13.85
N ARG A 117 3.74 -19.06 13.24
CA ARG A 117 3.83 -20.54 13.30
C ARG A 117 4.55 -21.13 14.52
N SER A 118 5.00 -20.32 15.47
CA SER A 118 5.70 -20.80 16.67
C SER A 118 4.97 -20.47 17.96
N VAL A 119 3.77 -21.04 18.15
CA VAL A 119 3.25 -21.31 19.49
C VAL A 119 3.14 -22.82 19.62
N SER A 120 4.17 -23.38 20.24
CA SER A 120 4.31 -24.79 20.57
C SER A 120 3.03 -25.29 21.24
N ALA A 121 2.48 -26.40 20.73
CA ALA A 121 1.45 -27.17 21.37
C ALA A 121 1.88 -27.46 22.82
N HIS A 122 1.16 -26.91 23.79
CA HIS A 122 1.31 -27.34 25.18
C HIS A 122 0.65 -28.72 25.29
N PRO A 123 1.38 -29.80 25.59
CA PRO A 123 0.76 -31.08 25.86
C PRO A 123 -0.05 -30.92 27.14
N ARG A 124 -1.36 -31.13 27.08
CA ARG A 124 -2.14 -31.34 28.31
C ARG A 124 -1.69 -32.68 28.87
N ILE A 125 -0.89 -32.62 29.93
CA ILE A 125 -0.59 -33.74 30.81
C ILE A 125 -1.65 -33.78 31.91
N GLY A 126 -2.32 -34.94 32.04
CA GLY A 126 -3.10 -35.33 33.22
C GLY A 126 -4.56 -34.89 33.21
#